data_AF-A0A4Q3Z0C2-F1
#
_entry.id   AF-A0A4Q3Z0C2-F1
#
_cell.length_a   1.000
_cell.length_b   1.000
_cell.length_c   1.000
_cell.angle_alpha   90.00
_cell.angle_beta   90.00
_cell.angle_gamma   90.00
#
_symmetry.space_group_name_H-M   'P 1'
#
loop_
_entity.id
_entity.type
_entity.pdbx_description
1 polymer ?
#
loop_
_entity_poly.entity_id
_entity_poly.type
_entity_poly.pdbx_seq_one_letter_code
_entity_poly.pdbx_strand_id
1 'polypeptide(L)'
;MAGSGPTTYPVATIAKLLRLTERRVQQLSKEGVIPKAERGRYDLVTAVQGYIGYLQERAAGAGDGDNAINYAAEKARRMRAEADLKEMAVLQLRGTLIDAEEAGAVAALLMSELKAKLLNNAPVRIAAAAKSSRSEAALKKIIKAELSDIMAGLSSTDLVALMGEPVEDGV
;
A
#
# COMPACT_ATOMS: atom_id res chain seq x y z
N MET A 1 -30.76 -43.20 -5.71
CA MET A 1 -30.20 -42.07 -6.49
C MET A 1 -29.46 -42.64 -7.68
N ALA A 2 -29.87 -42.26 -8.90
CA ALA A 2 -29.40 -42.90 -10.13
C ALA A 2 -27.91 -42.59 -10.37
N GLY A 3 -27.06 -43.61 -10.24
CA GLY A 3 -25.65 -43.52 -10.62
C GLY A 3 -25.56 -43.45 -12.13
N SER A 4 -25.18 -42.29 -12.68
CA SER A 4 -24.73 -42.20 -14.07
C SER A 4 -23.50 -43.10 -14.18
N GLY A 5 -23.59 -44.16 -15.00
CA GLY A 5 -22.42 -44.97 -15.36
C GLY A 5 -21.31 -44.10 -15.97
N PRO A 6 -20.06 -44.60 -16.00
CA PRO A 6 -18.90 -43.84 -16.48
C PRO A 6 -19.15 -43.36 -17.92
N THR A 7 -19.33 -42.05 -18.10
CA THR A 7 -19.52 -41.44 -19.41
C THR A 7 -18.18 -41.51 -20.13
N THR A 8 -18.06 -42.54 -20.95
CA THR A 8 -16.79 -42.90 -21.56
C THR A 8 -16.72 -42.32 -22.96
N TYR A 9 -15.69 -41.52 -23.23
CA TYR A 9 -15.51 -40.79 -24.48
C TYR A 9 -14.31 -41.29 -25.28
N PRO A 10 -14.34 -41.16 -26.62
CA PRO A 10 -13.17 -41.45 -27.45
C PRO A 10 -12.03 -40.46 -27.18
N VAL A 11 -10.79 -40.90 -27.45
CA VAL A 11 -9.57 -40.11 -27.25
C VAL A 11 -9.63 -38.73 -27.90
N ALA A 12 -10.24 -38.61 -29.07
CA ALA A 12 -10.39 -37.35 -29.80
C ALA A 12 -11.20 -36.29 -29.02
N THR A 13 -12.25 -36.72 -28.32
CA THR A 13 -13.10 -35.82 -27.52
C THR A 13 -12.37 -35.35 -26.27
N ILE A 14 -11.69 -36.26 -25.58
CA ILE A 14 -10.88 -35.92 -24.39
C ILE A 14 -9.70 -35.03 -24.75
N ALA A 15 -9.04 -35.29 -25.87
CA ALA A 15 -7.96 -34.46 -26.39
C ALA A 15 -8.43 -33.01 -26.62
N LYS A 16 -9.58 -32.82 -27.27
CA LYS A 16 -10.17 -31.49 -27.46
C LYS A 16 -10.53 -30.81 -26.13
N LEU A 17 -11.13 -31.56 -25.20
CA LEU A 17 -11.56 -31.02 -23.91
C LEU A 17 -10.38 -30.59 -23.05
N LEU A 18 -9.35 -31.43 -22.94
CA LEU A 18 -8.14 -31.14 -22.15
C LEU A 18 -7.16 -30.21 -22.90
N ARG A 19 -7.51 -29.77 -24.12
CA ARG A 19 -6.66 -28.97 -25.02
C ARG A 19 -5.31 -29.63 -25.29
N LEU A 20 -5.32 -30.95 -25.50
CA LEU A 20 -4.16 -31.78 -25.81
C LEU A 20 -4.29 -32.42 -27.20
N THR A 21 -3.19 -32.96 -27.72
CA THR A 21 -3.23 -33.85 -28.88
C THR A 21 -3.58 -35.28 -28.45
N GLU A 22 -4.20 -36.06 -29.32
CA GLU A 22 -4.53 -37.46 -29.03
C GLU A 22 -3.29 -38.29 -28.65
N ARG A 23 -2.15 -38.02 -29.31
CA ARG A 23 -0.85 -38.60 -28.98
C ARG A 23 -0.43 -38.29 -27.54
N ARG A 24 -0.63 -37.05 -27.09
CA ARG A 24 -0.28 -36.63 -25.72
C ARG A 24 -1.18 -37.27 -24.67
N VAL A 25 -2.48 -37.40 -24.93
CA VAL A 25 -3.41 -38.12 -24.06
C VAL A 25 -3.02 -39.59 -23.93
N GLN A 26 -2.67 -40.25 -25.04
CA GLN A 26 -2.20 -41.64 -25.02
C GLN A 26 -0.88 -41.81 -24.26
N GLN A 27 0.03 -40.84 -24.35
CA GLN A 27 1.29 -40.83 -23.60
C GLN A 27 1.03 -40.71 -22.10
N LEU A 28 0.26 -39.71 -21.67
CA LEU A 28 -0.10 -39.51 -20.25
C LEU A 28 -0.82 -40.71 -19.67
N SER A 29 -1.61 -41.40 -20.50
CA SER A 29 -2.26 -42.63 -20.10
C SER A 29 -1.31 -43.84 -19.95
N LYS A 30 -0.22 -43.88 -20.73
CA LYS A 30 0.87 -44.87 -20.53
C LYS A 30 1.71 -44.56 -19.29
N GLU A 31 1.87 -43.27 -18.98
CA GLU A 31 2.56 -42.76 -17.79
C GLU A 31 1.72 -42.94 -16.49
N GLY A 32 0.49 -43.46 -16.60
CA GLY A 32 -0.38 -43.72 -15.45
C GLY A 32 -1.17 -42.50 -14.94
N VAL A 33 -1.01 -41.33 -15.57
CA VAL A 33 -1.66 -40.07 -15.19
C VAL A 33 -3.14 -40.04 -15.55
N ILE A 34 -3.49 -40.58 -16.73
CA ILE A 34 -4.88 -40.64 -17.22
C ILE A 34 -5.34 -42.10 -17.22
N PRO A 35 -6.25 -42.49 -16.30
CA PRO A 35 -6.78 -43.85 -16.25
C PRO A 35 -7.54 -44.22 -17.53
N LYS A 36 -7.31 -45.43 -18.05
CA LYS A 36 -8.11 -45.98 -19.16
C LYS A 36 -9.32 -46.71 -18.60
N ALA A 37 -10.50 -46.41 -19.12
CA ALA A 37 -11.71 -47.18 -18.83
C ALA A 37 -11.75 -48.43 -19.73
N GLU A 38 -11.65 -48.24 -21.05
CA GLU A 38 -11.68 -49.32 -22.05
C GLU A 38 -10.73 -49.01 -23.22
N ARG A 39 -10.56 -49.96 -24.15
CA ARG A 39 -9.62 -49.82 -25.29
C ARG A 39 -9.98 -48.61 -26.16
N GLY A 40 -9.21 -47.52 -26.04
CA GLY A 40 -9.41 -46.28 -26.79
C GLY A 40 -10.52 -45.37 -26.25
N ARG A 41 -10.95 -45.60 -25.01
CA ARG A 41 -12.12 -45.03 -24.37
C ARG A 41 -11.76 -44.61 -22.93
N TYR A 42 -12.07 -43.37 -22.58
CA TYR A 42 -11.64 -42.73 -21.34
C TYR A 42 -12.85 -42.19 -20.59
N ASP A 43 -12.89 -42.42 -19.28
CA ASP A 43 -13.89 -41.78 -18.43
C ASP A 43 -13.54 -40.30 -18.24
N LEU A 44 -14.54 -39.44 -18.45
CA LEU A 44 -14.35 -38.00 -18.46
C LEU A 44 -13.86 -37.46 -17.12
N VAL A 45 -14.49 -37.92 -16.03
CA VAL A 45 -14.26 -37.38 -14.69
C VAL A 45 -12.85 -37.74 -14.23
N THR A 46 -12.48 -39.01 -14.34
CA THR A 46 -11.15 -39.49 -13.94
C THR A 46 -10.04 -38.96 -14.83
N ALA A 47 -10.26 -38.77 -16.13
CA ALA A 47 -9.27 -38.19 -17.03
C ALA A 47 -8.98 -36.71 -16.70
N VAL A 48 -10.01 -35.94 -16.38
CA VAL A 48 -9.86 -34.53 -15.97
C VAL A 48 -9.16 -34.44 -14.62
N GLN A 49 -9.58 -35.24 -13.63
CA GLN A 49 -8.95 -35.25 -12.30
C GLN A 49 -7.48 -35.66 -12.36
N GLY A 50 -7.15 -36.72 -13.12
CA GLY A 50 -5.77 -37.15 -13.31
C GLY A 50 -4.90 -36.10 -14.00
N TYR A 51 -5.45 -35.41 -15.02
CA TYR A 51 -4.75 -34.32 -15.69
C TYR A 51 -4.54 -33.09 -14.78
N ILE A 52 -5.53 -32.72 -13.96
CA ILE A 52 -5.40 -31.65 -12.97
C ILE A 52 -4.35 -32.01 -11.92
N GLY A 53 -4.36 -33.24 -11.41
CA GLY A 53 -3.34 -33.75 -10.49
C GLY A 53 -1.94 -33.67 -11.10
N TYR A 54 -1.79 -34.07 -12.36
CA TYR A 54 -0.52 -33.92 -13.09
C TYR A 54 -0.08 -32.47 -13.26
N LEU A 55 -1.00 -31.54 -13.51
CA LEU A 55 -0.65 -30.12 -13.58
C LEU A 55 -0.24 -29.56 -12.21
N GLN A 56 -0.89 -30.00 -11.14
CA GLN A 56 -0.54 -29.61 -9.76
C GLN A 56 0.81 -30.20 -9.34
N GLU A 57 1.06 -31.46 -9.62
CA GLU A 57 2.34 -32.12 -9.34
C GLU A 57 3.46 -31.55 -10.21
N ARG A 58 3.17 -31.20 -11.47
CA ARG A 58 4.12 -30.47 -12.32
C ARG A 58 4.32 -29.04 -11.84
N ALA A 59 3.32 -28.35 -11.31
CA ALA A 59 3.51 -27.04 -10.71
C ALA A 59 4.28 -27.10 -9.39
N ALA A 60 4.09 -28.17 -8.61
CA ALA A 60 4.80 -28.42 -7.36
C ALA A 60 6.23 -28.95 -7.57
N GLY A 61 6.45 -29.74 -8.63
CA GLY A 61 7.72 -30.37 -8.99
C GLY A 61 8.55 -29.57 -10.00
N ALA A 62 7.95 -28.68 -10.80
CA ALA A 62 8.66 -27.74 -11.68
C ALA A 62 9.00 -26.43 -10.95
N GLY A 63 9.58 -26.56 -9.76
CA GLY A 63 10.48 -25.57 -9.20
C GLY A 63 11.81 -25.51 -9.94
N ASP A 64 11.79 -25.59 -11.28
CA ASP A 64 12.98 -25.45 -12.11
C ASP A 64 12.62 -24.65 -13.38
N GLY A 65 13.23 -23.48 -13.52
CA GLY A 65 13.16 -22.66 -14.72
C GLY A 65 12.62 -21.24 -14.53
N ASP A 66 11.31 -21.03 -14.68
CA ASP A 66 10.83 -19.70 -15.13
C ASP A 66 9.56 -19.19 -14.42
N ASN A 67 8.58 -20.06 -14.12
CA ASN A 67 7.31 -19.63 -13.50
C ASN A 67 7.35 -19.57 -11.95
N ALA A 68 8.20 -20.37 -11.31
CA ALA A 68 8.39 -20.33 -9.86
C ALA A 68 9.13 -19.05 -9.43
N ILE A 69 10.09 -18.58 -10.26
CA ILE A 69 10.77 -17.30 -10.05
C ILE A 69 9.77 -16.15 -10.15
N ASN A 70 8.86 -16.18 -11.12
CA ASN A 70 7.86 -15.15 -11.29
C ASN A 70 6.82 -15.13 -10.15
N TYR A 71 6.33 -16.29 -9.70
CA TYR A 71 5.39 -16.36 -8.58
C TYR A 71 6.04 -15.98 -7.25
N ALA A 72 7.26 -16.44 -6.98
CA ALA A 72 8.00 -16.07 -5.77
C ALA A 72 8.39 -14.57 -5.79
N ALA A 73 8.78 -14.02 -6.93
CA ALA A 73 9.10 -12.61 -7.09
C ALA A 73 7.86 -11.73 -6.91
N GLU A 74 6.73 -12.08 -7.52
CA GLU A 74 5.48 -11.33 -7.36
C GLU A 74 4.91 -11.43 -5.94
N LYS A 75 4.98 -12.62 -5.31
CA LYS A 75 4.60 -12.78 -3.90
C LYS A 75 5.53 -12.02 -2.96
N ALA A 76 6.83 -12.01 -3.23
CA ALA A 76 7.81 -11.23 -2.45
C ALA A 76 7.61 -9.72 -2.63
N ARG A 77 7.31 -9.25 -3.85
CA ARG A 77 6.94 -7.85 -4.12
C ARG A 77 5.69 -7.44 -3.36
N ARG A 78 4.64 -8.26 -3.42
CA ARG A 78 3.40 -8.02 -2.69
C ARG A 78 3.61 -8.03 -1.17
N MET A 79 4.37 -9.00 -0.64
CA MET A 79 4.70 -9.04 0.79
C MET A 79 5.51 -7.83 1.25
N ARG A 80 6.45 -7.34 0.42
CA ARG A 80 7.18 -6.09 0.72
C ARG A 80 6.24 -4.90 0.74
N ALA A 81 5.42 -4.73 -0.29
CA ALA A 81 4.45 -3.64 -0.33
C ALA A 81 3.45 -3.69 0.85
N GLU A 82 3.00 -4.89 1.25
CA GLU A 82 2.14 -5.09 2.42
C GLU A 82 2.88 -4.83 3.75
N ALA A 83 4.18 -5.12 3.83
CA ALA A 83 5.01 -4.80 4.98
C ALA A 83 5.27 -3.29 5.10
N ASP A 84 5.59 -2.63 3.98
CA ASP A 84 5.81 -1.19 3.91
C ASP A 84 4.53 -0.43 4.30
N LEU A 85 3.35 -0.88 3.82
CA LEU A 85 2.06 -0.33 4.25
C LEU A 85 1.82 -0.48 5.75
N LYS A 86 2.15 -1.64 6.33
CA LYS A 86 2.03 -1.84 7.78
C LYS A 86 3.01 -0.98 8.56
N GLU A 87 4.22 -0.78 8.05
CA GLU A 87 5.22 0.11 8.68
C GLU A 87 4.75 1.57 8.64
N MET A 88 4.22 2.03 7.50
CA MET A 88 3.62 3.36 7.39
C MET A 88 2.43 3.54 8.33
N ALA A 89 1.54 2.54 8.46
CA ALA A 89 0.43 2.58 9.40
C ALA A 89 0.90 2.63 10.86
N VAL A 90 1.97 1.91 11.21
CA VAL A 90 2.59 2.01 12.54
C VAL A 90 3.18 3.40 12.79
N LEU A 91 3.77 4.04 11.77
CA LEU A 91 4.31 5.40 11.88
C LEU A 91 3.22 6.47 11.99
N GLN A 92 2.07 6.27 11.35
CA GLN A 92 0.86 7.10 11.53
C GLN A 92 0.31 6.97 12.95
N LEU A 93 0.14 5.73 13.45
CA LEU A 93 -0.34 5.48 14.81
C LEU A 93 0.62 6.00 15.90
N ARG A 94 1.91 6.14 15.59
CA ARG A 94 2.91 6.75 16.48
C ARG A 94 2.93 8.28 16.42
N GLY A 95 2.07 8.92 15.62
CA GLY A 95 1.99 10.37 15.49
C GLY A 95 3.19 11.01 14.78
N THR A 96 3.99 10.22 14.05
CA THR A 96 5.20 10.69 13.35
C THR A 96 5.02 10.89 11.84
N LEU A 97 3.90 10.43 11.29
CA LEU A 97 3.53 10.65 9.90
C LEU A 97 2.31 11.57 9.85
N ILE A 98 2.50 12.77 9.31
CA ILE A 98 1.44 13.77 9.10
C ILE A 98 1.23 13.86 7.60
N ASP A 99 -0.02 13.99 7.16
CA ASP A 99 -0.30 14.24 5.74
C ASP A 99 0.36 15.56 5.30
N ALA A 100 0.89 15.60 4.07
CA ALA A 100 1.45 16.83 3.52
C ALA A 100 0.41 17.96 3.45
N GLU A 101 -0.87 17.63 3.25
CA GLU A 101 -1.99 18.57 3.25
C GLU A 101 -2.24 19.14 4.65
N GLU A 102 -2.24 18.29 5.68
CA GLU A 102 -2.38 18.69 7.09
C GLU A 102 -1.20 19.54 7.55
N ALA A 103 0.02 19.13 7.24
CA ALA A 103 1.23 19.91 7.52
C ALA A 103 1.19 21.28 6.83
N GLY A 104 0.67 21.34 5.60
CA GLY A 104 0.44 22.58 4.86
C GLY A 104 -0.58 23.49 5.53
N ALA A 105 -1.70 22.95 6.01
CA ALA A 105 -2.74 23.71 6.70
C ALA A 105 -2.22 24.33 8.02
N VAL A 106 -1.49 23.55 8.81
CA VAL A 106 -0.86 24.03 10.06
C VAL A 106 0.17 25.11 9.77
N ALA A 107 1.03 24.92 8.77
CA ALA A 107 1.99 25.94 8.34
C ALA A 107 1.30 27.23 7.88
N ALA A 108 0.19 27.12 7.14
CA ALA A 108 -0.58 28.27 6.68
C ALA A 108 -1.20 29.06 7.86
N LEU A 109 -1.72 28.36 8.87
CA LEU A 109 -2.26 28.99 10.09
C LEU A 109 -1.17 29.74 10.86
N LEU A 110 -0.01 29.12 11.08
CA LEU A 110 1.13 29.76 11.74
C LEU A 110 1.62 31.00 10.98
N MET A 111 1.72 30.91 9.66
CA MET A 111 2.15 32.03 8.82
C MET A 111 1.12 33.16 8.83
N SER A 112 -0.17 32.85 8.90
CA SER A 112 -1.23 33.84 9.05
C SER A 112 -1.14 34.56 10.40
N GLU A 113 -0.92 33.83 11.49
CA GLU A 113 -0.76 34.41 12.82
C GLU A 113 0.51 35.27 12.92
N LEU A 114 1.63 34.79 12.39
CA LEU A 114 2.87 35.57 12.27
C LEU A 114 2.63 36.86 11.47
N LYS A 115 1.94 36.78 10.33
CA LYS A 115 1.62 37.94 9.50
C LYS A 115 0.77 38.95 10.28
N ALA A 116 -0.24 38.49 11.02
CA ALA A 116 -1.08 39.35 11.85
C ALA A 116 -0.26 40.05 12.95
N LYS A 117 0.61 39.32 13.66
CA LYS A 117 1.47 39.89 14.71
C LYS A 117 2.47 40.90 14.13
N LEU A 118 3.12 40.59 13.00
CA LEU A 118 4.12 41.47 12.38
C LEU A 118 3.53 42.70 11.69
N LEU A 119 2.44 42.58 10.96
CA LEU A 119 1.90 43.70 10.17
C LEU A 119 0.92 44.56 10.95
N ASN A 120 0.19 43.99 11.91
CA ASN A 120 -0.85 44.72 12.62
C ASN A 120 -0.43 45.10 14.04
N ASN A 121 0.19 44.18 14.79
CA ASN A 121 0.47 44.41 16.21
C ASN A 121 1.81 45.13 16.44
N ALA A 122 2.90 44.67 15.79
CA ALA A 122 4.22 45.28 15.94
C ALA A 122 4.25 46.78 15.62
N PRO A 123 3.67 47.29 14.51
CA PRO A 123 3.74 48.71 14.19
C PRO A 123 3.04 49.59 15.22
N VAL A 124 1.92 49.12 15.79
CA VAL A 124 1.17 49.84 16.83
C VAL A 124 1.99 49.95 18.12
N ARG A 125 2.60 48.83 18.55
CA ARG A 125 3.43 48.79 19.76
C ARG A 125 4.73 49.58 19.59
N ILE A 126 5.39 49.45 18.44
CA ILE A 126 6.59 50.23 18.10
C ILE A 126 6.26 51.72 18.07
N ALA A 127 5.16 52.12 17.43
CA ALA A 127 4.75 53.53 17.38
C ALA A 127 4.46 54.09 18.79
N ALA A 128 3.82 53.30 19.66
CA ALA A 128 3.57 53.69 21.05
C ALA A 128 4.87 53.89 21.85
N ALA A 129 5.83 52.97 21.73
CA ALA A 129 7.11 53.04 22.43
C ALA A 129 8.08 54.09 21.83
N ALA A 130 7.95 54.37 20.53
CA ALA A 130 8.78 55.34 19.83
C ALA A 130 8.41 56.80 20.14
N LYS A 131 7.17 57.09 20.59
CA LYS A 131 6.69 58.45 20.89
C LYS A 131 7.59 59.23 21.87
N SER A 132 8.25 58.55 22.80
CA SER A 132 9.13 59.16 23.79
C SER A 132 10.60 59.17 23.40
N SER A 133 10.99 58.51 22.30
CA SER A 133 12.38 58.29 21.92
C SER A 133 12.80 59.20 20.75
N ARG A 134 13.86 59.99 20.93
CA ARG A 134 14.44 60.86 19.89
C ARG A 134 15.78 60.37 19.32
N SER A 135 16.22 59.18 19.70
CA SER A 135 17.50 58.59 19.32
C SER A 135 17.29 57.39 18.40
N GLU A 136 18.02 57.34 17.28
CA GLU A 136 18.01 56.22 16.35
C GLU A 136 18.41 54.89 17.04
N ALA A 137 19.37 54.94 17.98
CA ALA A 137 19.80 53.77 18.74
C ALA A 137 18.66 53.23 19.64
N ALA A 138 17.87 54.12 20.23
CA ALA A 138 16.70 53.74 21.04
C ALA A 138 15.61 53.11 20.18
N LEU A 139 15.34 53.67 18.98
CA LEU A 139 14.36 53.13 18.04
C LEU A 139 14.76 51.73 17.55
N LYS A 140 16.02 51.51 17.18
CA LYS A 140 16.53 50.18 16.79
C LYS A 140 16.37 49.17 17.92
N LYS A 141 16.60 49.58 19.17
CA LYS A 141 16.43 48.70 20.34
C LYS A 141 14.97 48.31 20.55
N ILE A 142 14.03 49.24 20.40
CA ILE A 142 12.59 49.00 20.52
C ILE A 142 12.12 48.01 19.44
N ILE A 143 12.50 48.24 18.17
CA ILE A 143 12.13 47.36 17.06
C ILE A 143 12.69 45.95 17.29
N LYS A 144 13.96 45.83 17.71
CA LYS A 144 14.59 44.54 17.94
C LYS A 144 13.94 43.78 19.10
N ALA A 145 13.57 44.47 20.18
CA ALA A 145 12.85 43.87 21.30
C ALA A 145 11.49 43.33 20.85
N GLU A 146 10.72 44.13 20.11
CA GLU A 146 9.38 43.74 19.64
C GLU A 146 9.42 42.52 18.70
N LEU A 147 10.37 42.50 17.76
CA LEU A 147 10.56 41.33 16.87
C LEU A 147 10.98 40.09 17.67
N SER A 148 11.83 40.24 18.68
CA SER A 148 12.27 39.12 19.52
C SER A 148 11.11 38.55 20.35
N ASP A 149 10.23 39.41 20.89
CA ASP A 149 9.03 38.99 21.63
C ASP A 149 8.07 38.21 20.73
N ILE A 150 7.84 38.67 19.50
CA ILE A 150 6.97 37.98 18.53
C ILE A 150 7.54 36.60 18.17
N MET A 151 8.84 36.51 17.93
CA MET A 151 9.51 35.24 17.64
C MET A 151 9.48 34.28 18.83
N ALA A 152 9.69 34.78 20.05
CA ALA A 152 9.59 33.97 21.26
C ALA A 152 8.17 33.43 21.48
N GLY A 153 7.14 34.25 21.21
CA GLY A 153 5.75 33.83 21.28
C GLY A 153 5.45 32.66 20.33
N LEU A 154 5.89 32.74 19.08
CA LEU A 154 5.70 31.68 18.07
C LEU A 154 6.46 30.39 18.39
N SER A 155 7.64 30.49 18.98
CA SER A 155 8.42 29.32 19.39
C SER A 155 7.79 28.54 20.55
N SER A 156 6.88 29.16 21.31
CA SER A 156 6.14 28.53 22.40
C SER A 156 4.74 28.05 22.00
N THR A 157 4.30 28.35 20.78
CA THR A 157 3.04 27.85 20.26
C THR A 157 3.17 26.34 20.08
N ASP A 158 2.45 25.59 20.92
CA ASP A 158 2.45 24.14 20.84
C ASP A 158 1.76 23.70 19.54
N LEU A 159 2.59 23.27 18.58
CA LEU A 159 2.13 22.79 17.28
C LEU A 159 1.18 21.61 17.44
N VAL A 160 1.38 20.78 18.47
CA VAL A 160 0.56 19.60 18.75
C VAL A 160 -0.84 20.01 19.19
N ALA A 161 -0.96 21.06 20.00
CA ALA A 161 -2.26 21.60 20.42
C ALA A 161 -3.05 22.21 19.25
N LEU A 162 -2.36 22.68 18.20
CA LEU A 162 -2.98 23.26 17.01
C LEU A 162 -3.49 22.19 16.03
N MET A 163 -2.90 20.99 16.04
CA MET A 163 -3.27 19.90 15.12
C MET A 163 -4.57 19.18 15.52
N GLY A 164 -5.11 19.44 16.72
CA GLY A 164 -6.23 18.68 17.26
C GLY A 164 -5.82 17.25 17.61
N GLU A 165 -6.50 16.63 18.58
CA GLU A 165 -6.24 15.22 18.86
C GLU A 165 -6.49 14.38 17.61
N PRO A 166 -5.65 13.35 17.36
CA PRO A 166 -5.80 12.51 16.18
C PRO A 166 -7.23 11.97 16.14
N VAL A 167 -7.91 12.19 15.02
CA VAL A 167 -9.22 11.59 14.77
C VAL A 167 -8.98 10.08 14.80
N GLU A 168 -9.41 9.42 15.89
CA GLU A 168 -9.56 7.97 15.93
C GLU A 168 -10.61 7.60 14.89
N ASP A 169 -10.17 7.39 13.64
CA ASP A 169 -10.99 6.72 12.64
C ASP A 169 -11.19 5.29 13.12
N GLY A 170 -12.38 5.10 13.70
CA GLY A 170 -12.86 3.85 14.25
C GLY A 170 -12.82 2.71 13.23
N VAL A 171 -12.34 1.58 13.75
CA VAL A 171 -12.40 0.18 13.28
C VAL A 171 -13.43 -0.13 12.19
#